data_AF-A0A844W2B1-F1
#
_entry.id   AF-A0A844W2B1-F1
#
_cell.length_a   1.000
_cell.length_b   1.000
_cell.length_c   1.000
_cell.angle_alpha   90.00
_cell.angle_beta   90.00
_cell.angle_gamma   90.00
#
_symmetry.space_group_name_H-M   'P 1'
#
loop_
_entity.id
_entity.type
_entity.pdbx_description
1 polymer ?
#
loop_
_entity_poly.entity_id
_entity_poly.type
_entity_poly.pdbx_seq_one_letter_code
_entity_poly.pdbx_strand_id
1 'polypeptide(L)'
;MTIGSKLAWDDTVLPFQLDTSDIRGRVARLDGVLDGILKQHDYPRVVEALVAEMALLTALIGQSIKLRWKLQLQVQSDGPVRMIATDYYGPSEEGEPARIRAYASFDADRLGDGPAFDQVGKGYFAIMIDQGQGMSPYQGITPLAGGSLAACAEAYFAQSEQLPTRFSLSYGRSTEAGGTEHWRAGGMMIQTMPKASPLSGGGSGEGGLIAAQDLVEGDEEENWNRVNYHLDTVEALELIGPNVAPTDLLVRLFHEEQPRVFDSQPVRFGCTCSEDRVRQSLSIYSARDIGTMTTDDGKVTADCQFCGAHYELDPATVGFEANGDAPKGE
;
A
#
# COMPACT_ATOMS: atom_id res chain seq x y z
N MET A 1 -1.32 -6.45 -30.25
CA MET A 1 -2.29 -6.37 -29.13
C MET A 1 -3.27 -5.24 -29.40
N THR A 2 -4.57 -5.50 -29.30
CA THR A 2 -5.63 -4.50 -29.46
C THR A 2 -5.79 -3.66 -28.18
N ILE A 3 -6.24 -2.41 -28.29
CA ILE A 3 -6.50 -1.52 -27.13
C ILE A 3 -7.33 -2.21 -26.02
N GLY A 4 -8.28 -3.09 -26.40
CA GLY A 4 -9.08 -3.85 -25.43
C GLY A 4 -8.32 -4.94 -24.66
N SER A 5 -7.22 -5.48 -25.18
CA SER A 5 -6.40 -6.42 -24.40
C SER A 5 -5.50 -5.70 -23.41
N LYS A 6 -5.18 -4.42 -23.63
CA LYS A 6 -4.34 -3.60 -22.76
C LYS A 6 -5.04 -3.23 -21.46
N LEU A 7 -6.32 -2.85 -21.53
CA LEU A 7 -7.15 -2.57 -20.34
C LEU A 7 -7.43 -3.79 -19.45
N ALA A 8 -7.31 -5.02 -19.96
CA ALA A 8 -7.85 -6.21 -19.27
C ALA A 8 -7.05 -6.66 -18.04
N TRP A 9 -5.85 -6.11 -17.83
CA TRP A 9 -4.89 -6.53 -16.79
C TRP A 9 -4.24 -5.35 -16.07
N ASP A 10 -4.56 -4.11 -16.47
CA ASP A 10 -4.30 -2.94 -15.64
C ASP A 10 -5.30 -2.91 -14.47
N ASP A 11 -4.92 -2.29 -13.36
CA ASP A 11 -5.70 -2.26 -12.12
C ASP A 11 -6.10 -3.67 -11.63
N THR A 12 -5.18 -4.62 -11.73
CA THR A 12 -5.36 -5.98 -11.23
C THR A 12 -4.15 -6.46 -10.42
N VAL A 13 -4.40 -7.41 -9.54
CA VAL A 13 -3.38 -8.21 -8.85
C VAL A 13 -3.58 -9.67 -9.26
N LEU A 14 -2.62 -10.24 -9.99
CA LEU A 14 -2.59 -11.63 -10.41
C LEU A 14 -1.76 -12.46 -9.43
N PRO A 15 -2.38 -13.35 -8.64
CA PRO A 15 -1.65 -14.26 -7.76
C PRO A 15 -1.09 -15.43 -8.57
N PHE A 16 0.06 -15.95 -8.15
CA PHE A 16 0.66 -17.13 -8.73
C PHE A 16 1.43 -17.97 -7.70
N GLN A 17 1.76 -19.19 -8.06
CA GLN A 17 2.60 -20.11 -7.32
C GLN A 17 3.63 -20.73 -8.27
N LEU A 18 4.85 -20.87 -7.78
CA LEU A 18 5.96 -21.58 -8.40
C LEU A 18 6.03 -22.94 -7.72
N ASP A 19 5.42 -23.95 -8.35
CA ASP A 19 5.21 -25.26 -7.73
C ASP A 19 6.53 -26.02 -7.48
N THR A 20 7.59 -25.72 -8.22
CA THR A 20 8.91 -26.38 -8.06
C THR A 20 9.70 -25.86 -6.85
N SER A 21 9.53 -24.59 -6.49
CA SER A 21 10.33 -23.92 -5.45
C SER A 21 9.58 -23.66 -4.14
N ASP A 22 8.32 -24.07 -4.01
CA ASP A 22 7.44 -23.72 -2.88
C ASP A 22 7.38 -22.19 -2.64
N ILE A 23 7.34 -21.41 -3.71
CA ILE A 23 7.27 -19.94 -3.65
C ILE A 23 5.93 -19.48 -4.22
N ARG A 24 5.28 -18.55 -3.53
CA ARG A 24 4.09 -17.86 -4.01
C ARG A 24 4.42 -16.42 -4.37
N GLY A 25 3.63 -15.84 -5.25
CA GLY A 25 3.80 -14.43 -5.59
C GLY A 25 2.54 -13.76 -6.10
N ARG A 26 2.68 -12.47 -6.38
CA ARG A 26 1.69 -11.64 -7.06
C ARG A 26 2.38 -10.75 -8.07
N VAL A 27 1.69 -10.49 -9.18
CA VAL A 27 2.00 -9.37 -10.09
C VAL A 27 0.86 -8.37 -9.99
N ALA A 28 1.17 -7.11 -9.72
CA ALA A 28 0.20 -6.03 -9.68
C ALA A 28 0.55 -4.96 -10.70
N ARG A 29 -0.47 -4.40 -11.34
CA ARG A 29 -0.38 -3.20 -12.18
C ARG A 29 -1.44 -2.22 -11.76
N LEU A 30 -1.04 -0.98 -11.52
CA LEU A 30 -1.93 0.11 -11.15
C LEU A 30 -1.80 1.22 -12.18
N ASP A 31 -2.96 1.66 -12.68
CA ASP A 31 -3.10 2.71 -13.68
C ASP A 31 -4.23 3.64 -13.23
N GLY A 32 -5.49 3.34 -13.57
CA GLY A 32 -6.65 4.13 -13.17
C GLY A 32 -6.85 4.23 -11.65
N VAL A 33 -6.39 3.22 -10.89
CA VAL A 33 -6.33 3.30 -9.41
C VAL A 33 -5.40 4.41 -8.97
N LEU A 34 -4.20 4.51 -9.55
CA LEU A 34 -3.21 5.53 -9.20
C LEU A 34 -3.68 6.92 -9.61
N ASP A 35 -4.23 7.06 -10.82
CA ASP A 35 -4.84 8.33 -11.25
C ASP A 35 -5.96 8.75 -10.29
N GLY A 36 -6.78 7.79 -9.84
CA GLY A 36 -7.83 8.01 -8.85
C GLY A 36 -7.30 8.51 -7.50
N ILE A 37 -6.12 8.06 -7.08
CA ILE A 37 -5.44 8.45 -5.83
C ILE A 37 -4.73 9.79 -5.98
N LEU A 38 -3.89 9.95 -7.01
CA LEU A 38 -3.00 11.09 -7.15
C LEU A 38 -3.76 12.37 -7.50
N LYS A 39 -4.87 12.29 -8.24
CA LYS A 39 -5.68 13.47 -8.59
C LYS A 39 -6.36 14.16 -7.39
N GLN A 40 -6.34 13.53 -6.22
CA GLN A 40 -6.99 14.07 -5.02
C GLN A 40 -6.18 15.21 -4.38
N HIS A 41 -4.89 15.32 -4.73
CA HIS A 41 -3.98 16.31 -4.18
C HIS A 41 -3.00 16.79 -5.25
N ASP A 42 -2.53 18.03 -5.15
CA ASP A 42 -1.51 18.58 -6.05
C ASP A 42 -0.10 18.26 -5.53
N TYR A 43 0.29 16.98 -5.64
CA TYR A 43 1.57 16.50 -5.12
C TYR A 43 2.74 16.88 -6.03
N PRO A 44 3.87 17.34 -5.47
CA PRO A 44 5.14 17.37 -6.18
C PRO A 44 5.58 15.96 -6.59
N ARG A 45 6.33 15.84 -7.70
CA ARG A 45 6.69 14.54 -8.30
C ARG A 45 7.35 13.54 -7.35
N VAL A 46 8.18 14.03 -6.42
CA VAL A 46 8.84 13.17 -5.41
C VAL A 46 7.83 12.58 -4.41
N VAL A 47 6.74 13.29 -4.12
CA VAL A 47 5.65 12.81 -3.26
C VAL A 47 4.75 11.85 -4.04
N GLU A 48 4.44 12.16 -5.31
CA GLU A 48 3.70 11.24 -6.19
C GLU A 48 4.39 9.87 -6.30
N ALA A 49 5.72 9.85 -6.43
CA ALA A 49 6.52 8.62 -6.47
C ALA A 49 6.37 7.77 -5.19
N LEU A 50 6.46 8.39 -4.01
CA LEU A 50 6.28 7.69 -2.73
C LEU A 50 4.85 7.16 -2.56
N VAL A 51 3.84 7.93 -2.97
CA VAL A 51 2.45 7.51 -2.93
C VAL A 51 2.20 6.35 -3.90
N ALA A 52 2.80 6.38 -5.10
CA ALA A 52 2.71 5.31 -6.08
C ALA A 52 3.35 4.02 -5.57
N GLU A 53 4.55 4.10 -4.97
CA GLU A 53 5.22 2.96 -4.35
C GLU A 53 4.36 2.35 -3.23
N MET A 54 3.86 3.18 -2.31
CA MET A 54 3.01 2.73 -1.21
C MET A 54 1.71 2.09 -1.70
N ALA A 55 1.04 2.68 -2.70
CA ALA A 55 -0.18 2.12 -3.27
C ALA A 55 0.07 0.76 -3.92
N LEU A 56 1.20 0.59 -4.62
CA LEU A 56 1.60 -0.67 -5.23
C LEU A 56 1.92 -1.75 -4.17
N LEU A 57 2.69 -1.40 -3.13
CA LEU A 57 2.92 -2.28 -1.98
C LEU A 57 1.60 -2.71 -1.32
N THR A 58 0.68 -1.75 -1.18
CA THR A 58 -0.64 -1.98 -0.58
C THR A 58 -1.47 -2.97 -1.39
N ALA A 59 -1.44 -2.87 -2.73
CA ALA A 59 -2.13 -3.82 -3.60
C ALA A 59 -1.55 -5.23 -3.48
N LEU A 60 -0.22 -5.35 -3.55
CA LEU A 60 0.49 -6.64 -3.49
C LEU A 60 0.29 -7.34 -2.13
N ILE A 61 0.46 -6.59 -1.03
CA ILE A 61 0.31 -7.12 0.33
C ILE A 61 -1.17 -7.37 0.65
N GLY A 62 -2.05 -6.44 0.30
CA GLY A 62 -3.49 -6.53 0.59
C GLY A 62 -4.15 -7.76 0.00
N GLN A 63 -3.82 -8.12 -1.24
CA GLN A 63 -4.33 -9.32 -1.87
C GLN A 63 -3.85 -10.60 -1.17
N SER A 64 -2.69 -10.58 -0.51
CA SER A 64 -2.12 -11.76 0.15
C SER A 64 -2.83 -12.17 1.44
N ILE A 65 -3.65 -11.28 2.02
CA ILE A 65 -4.26 -11.45 3.34
C ILE A 65 -5.77 -11.62 3.18
N LYS A 66 -6.33 -12.64 3.84
CA LYS A 66 -7.78 -12.78 3.96
C LYS A 66 -8.32 -11.79 5.00
N LEU A 67 -8.67 -10.60 4.54
CA LEU A 67 -9.11 -9.49 5.37
C LEU A 67 -10.63 -9.55 5.60
N ARG A 68 -11.06 -9.32 6.85
CA ARG A 68 -12.47 -9.04 7.15
C ARG A 68 -12.82 -7.56 7.05
N TRP A 69 -11.85 -6.69 7.29
CA TRP A 69 -12.10 -5.25 7.37
C TRP A 69 -11.11 -4.43 6.53
N LYS A 70 -9.88 -4.18 7.00
CA LYS A 70 -8.89 -3.45 6.21
C LYS A 70 -7.45 -3.77 6.58
N LEU A 71 -6.56 -3.65 5.59
CA LEU A 71 -5.12 -3.53 5.79
C LEU A 71 -4.75 -2.06 5.63
N GLN A 72 -3.84 -1.57 6.47
CA GLN A 72 -3.27 -0.24 6.35
C GLN A 72 -1.75 -0.32 6.34
N LEU A 73 -1.11 0.31 5.34
CA LEU A 73 0.32 0.61 5.42
C LEU A 73 0.48 2.09 5.80
N GLN A 74 1.47 2.38 6.64
CA GLN A 74 1.73 3.72 7.10
C GLN A 74 3.21 4.00 7.21
N VAL A 75 3.62 5.18 6.77
CA VAL A 75 4.92 5.80 7.05
C VAL A 75 4.67 6.99 7.96
N GLN A 76 5.48 7.11 9.00
CA GLN A 76 5.55 8.29 9.87
C GLN A 76 7.00 8.70 10.01
N SER A 77 7.31 9.97 9.79
CA SER A 77 8.69 10.44 9.78
C SER A 77 8.92 11.88 10.24
N ASP A 78 10.19 12.21 10.45
CA ASP A 78 10.69 13.58 10.66
C ASP A 78 11.13 14.29 9.37
N GLY A 79 11.05 13.60 8.22
CA GLY A 79 11.42 14.12 6.91
C GLY A 79 10.44 15.18 6.37
N PRO A 80 10.75 15.77 5.20
CA PRO A 80 9.81 16.60 4.45
C PRO A 80 8.46 15.92 4.19
N VAL A 81 8.45 14.62 3.90
CA VAL A 81 7.23 13.80 3.80
C VAL A 81 6.97 13.15 5.14
N ARG A 82 6.14 13.81 5.94
CA ARG A 82 5.85 13.47 7.35
C ARG A 82 5.03 12.20 7.51
N MET A 83 4.08 11.97 6.60
CA MET A 83 3.20 10.81 6.66
C MET A 83 2.84 10.33 5.26
N ILE A 84 2.78 9.02 5.09
CA ILE A 84 2.07 8.38 3.97
C ILE A 84 1.16 7.32 4.57
N ALA A 85 -0.10 7.28 4.15
CA ALA A 85 -1.03 6.26 4.62
C ALA A 85 -1.82 5.70 3.46
N THR A 86 -1.92 4.38 3.43
CA THR A 86 -2.70 3.64 2.43
C THR A 86 -3.64 2.67 3.13
N ASP A 87 -4.83 2.48 2.57
CA ASP A 87 -5.72 1.41 3.01
C ASP A 87 -6.03 0.49 1.83
N TYR A 88 -6.08 -0.81 2.10
CA TYR A 88 -6.66 -1.84 1.24
C TYR A 88 -7.90 -2.41 1.92
N TYR A 89 -9.02 -2.39 1.20
CA TYR A 89 -10.24 -3.09 1.58
C TYR A 89 -10.42 -4.28 0.65
N GLY A 90 -10.45 -5.48 1.24
CA GLY A 90 -10.83 -6.68 0.52
C GLY A 90 -12.23 -6.56 -0.08
N PRO A 91 -12.53 -7.33 -1.14
CA PRO A 91 -13.86 -7.33 -1.73
C PRO A 91 -14.89 -7.90 -0.74
N SER A 92 -16.10 -7.35 -0.76
CA SER A 92 -17.22 -7.83 0.06
C SER A 92 -17.74 -9.17 -0.45
N GLU A 93 -17.77 -9.33 -1.77
CA GLU A 93 -18.22 -10.52 -2.47
C GLU A 93 -17.17 -11.00 -3.48
N GLU A 94 -17.18 -12.29 -3.80
CA GLU A 94 -16.27 -12.86 -4.78
C GLU A 94 -16.48 -12.23 -6.16
N GLY A 95 -15.39 -11.80 -6.80
CA GLY A 95 -15.41 -11.12 -8.10
C GLY A 95 -15.60 -9.60 -8.04
N GLU A 96 -15.91 -9.02 -6.86
CA GLU A 96 -15.91 -7.56 -6.72
C GLU A 96 -14.49 -7.00 -6.68
N PRO A 97 -14.28 -5.74 -7.12
CA PRO A 97 -12.99 -5.09 -7.00
C PRO A 97 -12.68 -4.71 -5.55
N ALA A 98 -11.48 -5.05 -5.11
CA ALA A 98 -10.90 -4.51 -3.89
C ALA A 98 -10.71 -2.99 -4.03
N ARG A 99 -10.72 -2.28 -2.91
CA ARG A 99 -10.59 -0.81 -2.90
C ARG A 99 -9.29 -0.39 -2.26
N ILE A 100 -8.59 0.53 -2.92
CA ILE A 100 -7.36 1.13 -2.44
C ILE A 100 -7.55 2.64 -2.33
N ARG A 101 -6.93 3.24 -1.32
CA ARG A 101 -6.81 4.69 -1.20
C ARG A 101 -5.47 5.03 -0.56
N ALA A 102 -4.94 6.19 -0.89
CA ALA A 102 -3.70 6.68 -0.30
C ALA A 102 -3.75 8.20 -0.13
N TYR A 103 -2.94 8.70 0.80
CA TYR A 103 -2.56 10.11 0.84
C TYR A 103 -1.19 10.26 1.49
N ALA A 104 -0.56 11.41 1.25
CA ALA A 104 0.64 11.85 1.93
C ALA A 104 0.46 13.24 2.54
N SER A 105 1.11 13.47 3.67
CA SER A 105 1.30 14.79 4.26
C SER A 105 2.77 15.17 4.16
N PHE A 106 3.04 16.38 3.71
CA PHE A 106 4.39 16.86 3.47
C PHE A 106 4.54 18.34 3.86
N ASP A 107 5.77 18.81 3.84
CA ASP A 107 6.16 20.21 3.98
C ASP A 107 6.84 20.65 2.68
N ALA A 108 6.14 21.47 1.90
CA ALA A 108 6.56 21.87 0.56
C ALA A 108 7.88 22.65 0.56
N ASP A 109 8.14 23.44 1.62
CA ASP A 109 9.33 24.29 1.71
C ASP A 109 10.60 23.50 2.06
N ARG A 110 10.44 22.26 2.53
CA ARG A 110 11.54 21.37 2.91
C ARG A 110 11.84 20.29 1.87
N LEU A 111 10.99 20.13 0.86
CA LEU A 111 11.20 19.14 -0.19
C LEU A 111 12.45 19.45 -1.01
N GLY A 112 13.23 18.42 -1.29
CA GLY A 112 14.37 18.50 -2.20
C GLY A 112 14.11 17.78 -3.53
N ASP A 113 15.03 17.97 -4.48
CA ASP A 113 15.01 17.32 -5.80
C ASP A 113 15.72 15.95 -5.83
N GLY A 114 16.10 15.42 -4.66
CA GLY A 114 16.78 14.14 -4.53
C GLY A 114 15.87 12.94 -4.76
N PRO A 115 16.40 11.71 -4.57
CA PRO A 115 15.59 10.49 -4.52
C PRO A 115 14.36 10.64 -3.62
N ALA A 116 13.26 10.01 -4.02
CA ALA A 116 11.99 10.12 -3.32
C ALA A 116 12.09 9.62 -1.86
N PHE A 117 12.79 8.50 -1.63
CA PHE A 117 12.99 7.94 -0.29
C PHE A 117 13.77 8.86 0.65
N ASP A 118 14.65 9.73 0.13
CA ASP A 118 15.40 10.67 0.97
C ASP A 118 14.46 11.72 1.62
N GLN A 119 13.24 11.89 1.10
CA GLN A 119 12.24 12.81 1.63
C GLN A 119 11.51 12.29 2.87
N VAL A 120 11.59 11.01 3.20
CA VAL A 120 10.95 10.42 4.39
C VAL A 120 11.89 10.36 5.61
N GLY A 121 13.14 10.84 5.54
CA GLY A 121 13.99 11.02 6.74
C GLY A 121 14.05 9.79 7.67
N LYS A 122 14.01 10.03 8.99
CA LYS A 122 13.94 8.97 10.00
C LYS A 122 12.51 8.77 10.48
N GLY A 123 12.17 7.55 10.81
CA GLY A 123 10.82 7.22 11.26
C GLY A 123 10.56 5.73 11.23
N TYR A 124 9.31 5.37 11.06
CA TYR A 124 8.90 3.98 10.95
C TYR A 124 7.92 3.75 9.79
N PHE A 125 7.99 2.55 9.26
CA PHE A 125 6.98 1.94 8.41
C PHE A 125 6.16 0.96 9.28
N ALA A 126 4.84 0.99 9.14
CA ALA A 126 3.91 0.17 9.91
C ALA A 126 2.95 -0.56 8.99
N ILE A 127 2.70 -1.83 9.31
CA ILE A 127 1.59 -2.60 8.75
C ILE A 127 0.58 -2.82 9.86
N MET A 128 -0.66 -2.44 9.61
CA MET A 128 -1.79 -2.62 10.52
C MET A 128 -2.87 -3.44 9.85
N ILE A 129 -3.35 -4.48 10.55
CA ILE A 129 -4.42 -5.33 10.09
C ILE A 129 -5.59 -5.19 11.07
N ASP A 130 -6.66 -4.59 10.60
CA ASP A 130 -7.92 -4.48 11.32
C ASP A 130 -8.87 -5.59 10.83
N GLN A 131 -9.40 -6.36 11.77
CA GLN A 131 -10.33 -7.46 11.52
C GLN A 131 -11.78 -7.14 11.92
N GLY A 132 -12.04 -5.89 12.33
CA GLY A 132 -13.36 -5.39 12.73
C GLY A 132 -13.61 -5.43 14.24
N GLN A 133 -14.86 -5.14 14.63
CA GLN A 133 -15.25 -5.00 16.03
C GLN A 133 -14.96 -6.26 16.87
N GLY A 134 -14.46 -6.04 18.09
CA GLY A 134 -14.16 -7.11 19.05
C GLY A 134 -12.80 -7.79 18.84
N MET A 135 -12.04 -7.39 17.81
CA MET A 135 -10.69 -7.87 17.56
C MET A 135 -9.69 -6.73 17.79
N SER A 136 -8.63 -6.99 18.54
CA SER A 136 -7.52 -6.05 18.60
C SER A 136 -6.81 -6.00 17.24
N PRO A 137 -6.60 -4.81 16.65
CA PRO A 137 -5.85 -4.70 15.42
C PRO A 137 -4.42 -5.21 15.65
N TYR A 138 -3.92 -5.98 14.69
CA TYR A 138 -2.52 -6.35 14.66
C TYR A 138 -1.72 -5.16 14.11
N GLN A 139 -0.57 -4.89 14.70
CA GLN A 139 0.36 -3.86 14.24
C GLN A 139 1.78 -4.40 14.35
N GLY A 140 2.53 -4.33 13.24
CA GLY A 140 3.97 -4.50 13.25
C GLY A 140 4.65 -3.30 12.60
N ILE A 141 5.84 -2.99 13.09
CA ILE A 141 6.61 -1.80 12.73
C ILE A 141 8.05 -2.18 12.38
N THR A 142 8.64 -1.40 11.49
CA THR A 142 10.03 -1.52 11.06
C THR A 142 10.60 -0.11 10.85
N PRO A 143 11.88 0.14 11.11
CA PRO A 143 12.49 1.43 10.80
C PRO A 143 12.42 1.74 9.29
N LEU A 144 12.41 3.03 8.95
CA LEU A 144 12.62 3.49 7.57
C LEU A 144 14.10 3.33 7.21
N ALA A 145 14.44 2.24 6.53
CA ALA A 145 15.81 1.85 6.19
C ALA A 145 15.85 1.09 4.85
N GLY A 146 17.05 0.84 4.31
CA GLY A 146 17.23 0.06 3.08
C GLY A 146 16.94 0.82 1.77
N GLY A 147 16.80 2.15 1.83
CA GLY A 147 16.76 3.02 0.64
C GLY A 147 15.45 3.02 -0.15
N SER A 148 14.42 2.28 0.27
CA SER A 148 13.09 2.26 -0.36
C SER A 148 12.00 1.82 0.61
N LEU A 149 10.73 2.13 0.29
CA LEU A 149 9.60 1.64 1.08
C LEU A 149 9.37 0.14 0.86
N ALA A 150 9.74 -0.37 -0.32
CA ALA A 150 9.83 -1.80 -0.59
C ALA A 150 10.78 -2.51 0.38
N ALA A 151 12.00 -2.01 0.56
CA ALA A 151 12.96 -2.57 1.52
C ALA A 151 12.44 -2.52 2.97
N CYS A 152 11.71 -1.47 3.34
CA CYS A 152 11.03 -1.41 4.62
C CYS A 152 10.00 -2.55 4.76
N ALA A 153 9.17 -2.78 3.74
CA ALA A 153 8.20 -3.87 3.73
C ALA A 153 8.88 -5.26 3.80
N GLU A 154 10.00 -5.47 3.10
CA GLU A 154 10.80 -6.71 3.18
C GLU A 154 11.31 -6.95 4.60
N ALA A 155 11.89 -5.93 5.24
CA ALA A 155 12.36 -5.99 6.61
C ALA A 155 11.22 -6.32 7.60
N TYR A 156 10.02 -5.75 7.38
CA TYR A 156 8.83 -6.11 8.15
C TYR A 156 8.51 -7.60 8.03
N PHE A 157 8.43 -8.15 6.81
CA PHE A 157 8.06 -9.56 6.61
C PHE A 157 9.12 -10.50 7.19
N ALA A 158 10.39 -10.14 7.07
CA ALA A 158 11.46 -10.94 7.62
C ALA A 158 11.43 -10.95 9.17
N GLN A 159 11.21 -9.80 9.81
CA GLN A 159 11.29 -9.70 11.28
C GLN A 159 10.00 -10.03 12.00
N SER A 160 8.88 -9.53 11.50
CA SER A 160 7.58 -9.62 12.19
C SER A 160 6.82 -10.89 11.79
N GLU A 161 6.93 -11.31 10.52
CA GLU A 161 6.22 -12.49 10.02
C GLU A 161 7.12 -13.72 9.86
N GLN A 162 8.45 -13.55 9.90
CA GLN A 162 9.43 -14.60 9.59
C GLN A 162 9.15 -15.28 8.23
N LEU A 163 8.76 -14.46 7.25
CA LEU A 163 8.47 -14.90 5.89
C LEU A 163 9.45 -14.23 4.92
N PRO A 164 10.42 -14.97 4.35
CA PRO A 164 11.24 -14.48 3.24
C PRO A 164 10.35 -13.89 2.15
N THR A 165 10.47 -12.58 1.95
CA THR A 165 9.62 -11.81 1.03
C THR A 165 10.48 -10.82 0.28
N ARG A 166 10.24 -10.68 -1.02
CA ARG A 166 10.92 -9.71 -1.87
C ARG A 166 9.93 -8.99 -2.78
N PHE A 167 10.23 -7.74 -3.07
CA PHE A 167 9.49 -6.91 -4.02
C PHE A 167 10.41 -6.45 -5.16
N SER A 168 9.88 -6.46 -6.37
CA SER A 168 10.46 -5.74 -7.51
C SER A 168 9.40 -4.79 -8.04
N LEU A 169 9.61 -3.49 -7.86
CA LEU A 169 8.62 -2.45 -8.15
C LEU A 169 9.17 -1.49 -9.19
N SER A 170 8.30 -1.01 -10.06
CA SER A 170 8.60 0.08 -10.99
C SER A 170 7.37 0.97 -11.14
N TYR A 171 7.59 2.27 -11.13
CA TYR A 171 6.52 3.26 -11.23
C TYR A 171 7.05 4.52 -11.91
N GLY A 172 6.19 5.20 -12.66
CA GLY A 172 6.57 6.40 -13.38
C GLY A 172 5.45 6.98 -14.21
N ARG A 173 5.69 8.17 -14.75
CA ARG A 173 4.80 8.79 -15.72
C ARG A 173 5.03 8.16 -17.08
N SER A 174 3.98 7.58 -17.64
CA SER A 174 3.99 6.97 -18.95
C SER A 174 3.34 7.91 -19.96
N THR A 175 3.98 8.07 -21.12
CA THR A 175 3.42 8.80 -22.25
C THR A 175 3.36 7.87 -23.44
N GLU A 176 2.16 7.65 -23.96
CA GLU A 176 1.96 6.85 -25.17
C GLU A 176 1.78 7.75 -26.39
N ALA A 177 2.07 7.22 -27.58
CA ALA A 177 1.88 7.96 -28.82
C ALA A 177 0.40 8.36 -28.98
N GLY A 178 0.12 9.66 -28.84
CA GLY A 178 -1.24 10.21 -28.93
C GLY A 178 -2.09 10.11 -27.65
N GLY A 179 -1.51 9.63 -26.54
CA GLY A 179 -2.17 9.55 -25.24
C GLY A 179 -1.83 10.73 -24.31
N THR A 180 -2.61 10.88 -23.23
CA THR A 180 -2.28 11.78 -22.12
C THR A 180 -1.26 11.13 -21.21
N GLU A 181 -0.29 11.91 -20.73
CA GLU A 181 0.66 11.47 -19.72
C GLU A 181 -0.09 11.15 -18.42
N HIS A 182 0.13 9.95 -17.88
CA HIS A 182 -0.51 9.46 -16.66
C HIS A 182 0.47 8.60 -15.87
N TRP A 183 0.17 8.36 -14.60
CA TRP A 183 1.01 7.52 -13.74
C TRP A 183 0.70 6.06 -13.96
N ARG A 184 1.74 5.24 -14.08
CA ARG A 184 1.62 3.79 -14.07
C ARG A 184 2.59 3.19 -13.08
N ALA A 185 2.16 2.14 -12.41
CA ALA A 185 3.02 1.33 -11.55
C ALA A 185 2.80 -0.14 -11.82
N GLY A 186 3.87 -0.91 -11.75
CA GLY A 186 3.85 -2.34 -11.87
C GLY A 186 4.84 -2.96 -10.91
N GLY A 187 4.50 -4.09 -10.33
CA GLY A 187 5.40 -4.75 -9.39
C GLY A 187 5.09 -6.22 -9.21
N MET A 188 6.10 -6.91 -8.72
CA MET A 188 6.01 -8.31 -8.34
C MET A 188 6.41 -8.47 -6.88
N MET A 189 5.63 -9.27 -6.15
CA MET A 189 5.96 -9.74 -4.81
C MET A 189 6.19 -11.24 -4.90
N ILE A 190 7.29 -11.73 -4.34
CA ILE A 190 7.54 -13.17 -4.13
C ILE A 190 7.75 -13.44 -2.65
N GLN A 191 7.29 -14.60 -2.20
CA GLN A 191 7.36 -15.02 -0.80
C GLN A 191 7.40 -16.54 -0.72
N THR A 192 8.21 -17.09 0.19
CA THR A 192 8.20 -18.53 0.44
C THR A 192 6.89 -18.98 1.06
N MET A 193 6.52 -20.24 0.84
CA MET A 193 5.37 -20.84 1.52
C MET A 193 5.71 -21.06 3.01
N PRO A 194 4.79 -20.77 3.95
CA PRO A 194 5.05 -20.98 5.36
C PRO A 194 5.33 -22.46 5.62
N LYS A 195 6.52 -22.76 6.14
CA LYS A 195 6.83 -24.05 6.76
C LYS A 195 6.90 -23.85 8.27
N ALA A 196 6.71 -24.92 9.03
CA ALA A 196 6.89 -24.89 10.47
C ALA A 196 8.39 -24.73 10.77
N SER A 197 8.92 -23.51 10.72
CA SER A 197 10.35 -23.28 10.90
C SER A 197 10.73 -23.16 12.39
N PRO A 198 11.84 -23.80 12.80
CA PRO A 198 12.57 -23.41 14.00
C PRO A 198 13.20 -22.03 13.78
N LEU A 199 13.25 -21.23 14.86
CA LEU A 199 14.06 -20.01 14.91
C LEU A 199 15.54 -20.32 14.64
N SER A 200 16.28 -19.40 14.00
CA SER A 200 17.52 -18.80 14.54
C SER A 200 18.25 -17.90 13.52
N GLY A 201 18.86 -16.81 14.01
CA GLY A 201 19.88 -16.03 13.28
C GLY A 201 19.81 -14.52 13.52
N GLY A 202 20.96 -13.85 13.67
CA GLY A 202 21.05 -12.38 13.70
C GLY A 202 20.97 -11.80 12.28
N GLY A 203 20.39 -10.61 12.12
CA GLY A 203 20.09 -10.06 10.80
C GLY A 203 21.29 -9.49 10.04
N SER A 204 21.38 -9.78 8.74
CA SER A 204 22.44 -9.30 7.84
C SER A 204 22.17 -7.92 7.22
N GLY A 205 20.97 -7.37 7.40
CA GLY A 205 20.53 -6.08 6.86
C GLY A 205 21.06 -4.85 7.60
N GLU A 206 20.76 -3.67 7.05
CA GLU A 206 21.13 -2.37 7.64
C GLU A 206 20.65 -2.29 9.10
N GLY A 207 21.53 -1.90 10.03
CA GLY A 207 21.16 -1.80 11.45
C GLY A 207 20.90 -3.16 12.14
N GLY A 208 21.32 -4.28 11.54
CA GLY A 208 21.09 -5.63 12.08
C GLY A 208 19.68 -6.17 11.81
N LEU A 209 18.95 -5.55 10.88
CA LEU A 209 17.64 -6.01 10.42
C LEU A 209 17.75 -7.39 9.78
N ILE A 210 16.81 -8.28 10.07
CA ILE A 210 16.74 -9.60 9.42
C ILE A 210 16.33 -9.40 7.96
N ALA A 211 17.09 -9.97 7.04
CA ALA A 211 16.79 -10.02 5.61
C ALA A 211 16.14 -11.34 5.23
N ALA A 212 15.44 -11.39 4.09
CA ALA A 212 14.75 -12.60 3.63
C ALA A 212 15.68 -13.83 3.47
N GLN A 213 16.92 -13.61 3.05
CA GLN A 213 17.94 -14.64 2.90
C GLN A 213 18.39 -15.26 4.24
N ASP A 214 18.21 -14.55 5.36
CA ASP A 214 18.60 -15.04 6.69
C ASP A 214 17.60 -16.09 7.23
N LEU A 215 16.50 -16.30 6.53
CA LEU A 215 15.36 -17.13 6.95
C LEU A 215 15.24 -18.44 6.14
N VAL A 216 16.15 -18.68 5.20
CA VAL A 216 16.17 -19.87 4.34
C VAL A 216 17.52 -20.56 4.45
N GLU A 217 17.53 -21.89 4.42
CA GLU A 217 18.76 -22.70 4.47
C GLU A 217 18.66 -23.89 3.49
N GLY A 218 19.80 -24.37 3.00
CA GLY A 218 19.88 -25.58 2.16
C GLY A 218 19.12 -25.43 0.83
N ASP A 219 18.31 -26.42 0.48
CA ASP A 219 17.56 -26.44 -0.79
C ASP A 219 16.60 -25.22 -0.91
N GLU A 220 16.07 -24.72 0.21
CA GLU A 220 15.20 -23.54 0.23
C GLU A 220 15.96 -22.26 -0.10
N GLU A 221 17.19 -22.15 0.39
CA GLU A 221 18.09 -21.04 0.08
C GLU A 221 18.45 -21.05 -1.41
N GLU A 222 18.76 -22.22 -1.99
CA GLU A 222 19.06 -22.34 -3.42
C GLU A 222 17.85 -21.96 -4.28
N ASN A 223 16.66 -22.46 -3.93
CA ASN A 223 15.40 -22.11 -4.62
C ASN A 223 15.09 -20.61 -4.51
N TRP A 224 15.21 -20.05 -3.31
CA TRP A 224 15.03 -18.62 -3.08
C TRP A 224 16.01 -17.80 -3.93
N ASN A 225 17.29 -18.13 -3.90
CA ASN A 225 18.32 -17.43 -4.68
C ASN A 225 18.06 -17.52 -6.18
N ARG A 226 17.70 -18.70 -6.71
CA ARG A 226 17.42 -18.89 -8.13
C ARG A 226 16.23 -18.04 -8.59
N VAL A 227 15.11 -18.09 -7.87
CA VAL A 227 13.93 -17.26 -8.19
C VAL A 227 14.28 -15.77 -8.12
N ASN A 228 15.10 -15.36 -7.15
CA ASN A 228 15.59 -14.00 -7.03
C ASN A 228 16.46 -13.55 -8.21
N TYR A 229 17.40 -14.38 -8.66
CA TYR A 229 18.21 -14.08 -9.83
C TYR A 229 17.36 -13.89 -11.08
N HIS A 230 16.30 -14.69 -11.25
CA HIS A 230 15.38 -14.49 -12.36
C HIS A 230 14.59 -13.19 -12.19
N LEU A 231 14.05 -12.91 -11.01
CA LEU A 231 13.33 -11.67 -10.71
C LEU A 231 14.19 -10.43 -11.01
N ASP A 232 15.50 -10.48 -10.73
CA ASP A 232 16.45 -9.39 -11.00
C ASP A 232 16.64 -9.10 -12.50
N THR A 233 16.22 -9.99 -13.39
CA THR A 233 16.24 -9.77 -14.84
C THR A 233 15.00 -9.04 -15.36
N VAL A 234 14.05 -8.70 -14.49
CA VAL A 234 12.82 -8.02 -14.92
C VAL A 234 13.08 -6.57 -15.32
N GLU A 235 12.57 -6.17 -16.48
CA GLU A 235 12.68 -4.79 -16.92
C GLU A 235 11.49 -3.95 -16.44
N ALA A 236 11.72 -2.66 -16.22
CA ALA A 236 10.68 -1.71 -15.80
C ALA A 236 9.44 -1.73 -16.72
N LEU A 237 9.66 -1.81 -18.05
CA LEU A 237 8.57 -1.85 -19.03
C LEU A 237 7.83 -3.19 -19.06
N GLU A 238 8.43 -4.27 -18.56
CA GLU A 238 7.76 -5.54 -18.38
C GLU A 238 6.89 -5.55 -17.11
N LEU A 239 7.32 -4.87 -16.04
CA LEU A 239 6.53 -4.70 -14.83
C LEU A 239 5.34 -3.75 -15.05
N ILE A 240 5.61 -2.53 -15.52
CA ILE A 240 4.60 -1.49 -15.74
C ILE A 240 3.74 -1.85 -16.96
N GLY A 241 4.31 -2.53 -17.95
CA GLY A 241 3.69 -2.75 -19.25
C GLY A 241 3.74 -1.54 -20.15
N PRO A 242 2.95 -1.52 -21.24
CA PRO A 242 1.80 -2.40 -21.54
C PRO A 242 2.12 -3.60 -22.45
N ASN A 243 3.40 -3.91 -22.65
CA ASN A 243 3.82 -4.75 -23.77
C ASN A 243 3.87 -6.25 -23.48
N VAL A 244 3.88 -6.66 -22.21
CA VAL A 244 4.03 -8.07 -21.80
C VAL A 244 2.97 -8.42 -20.78
N ALA A 245 2.02 -9.29 -21.11
CA ALA A 245 0.95 -9.72 -20.19
C ALA A 245 1.54 -10.34 -18.91
N PRO A 246 0.86 -10.28 -17.74
CA PRO A 246 1.46 -10.76 -16.49
C PRO A 246 1.72 -12.27 -16.53
N THR A 247 0.84 -13.02 -17.19
CA THR A 247 1.03 -14.46 -17.42
C THR A 247 2.26 -14.75 -18.29
N ASP A 248 2.47 -13.97 -19.35
CA ASP A 248 3.62 -14.13 -20.24
C ASP A 248 4.93 -13.74 -19.52
N LEU A 249 4.87 -12.72 -18.67
CA LEU A 249 5.97 -12.32 -17.81
C LEU A 249 6.37 -13.44 -16.84
N LEU A 250 5.40 -14.11 -16.23
CA LEU A 250 5.66 -15.24 -15.33
C LEU A 250 6.31 -16.41 -16.08
N VAL A 251 5.88 -16.72 -17.30
CA VAL A 251 6.55 -17.72 -18.14
C VAL A 251 7.97 -17.27 -18.50
N ARG A 252 8.16 -16.00 -18.91
CA ARG A 252 9.49 -15.47 -19.24
C ARG A 252 10.48 -15.64 -18.09
N LEU A 253 10.06 -15.28 -16.88
CA LEU A 253 10.91 -15.29 -15.69
C LEU A 253 11.08 -16.68 -15.10
N PHE A 254 10.01 -17.48 -15.07
CA PHE A 254 9.92 -18.66 -14.21
C PHE A 254 9.45 -19.93 -14.93
N HIS A 255 9.60 -20.06 -16.25
CA HIS A 255 9.15 -21.26 -17.00
C HIS A 255 9.64 -22.59 -16.41
N GLU A 256 10.87 -22.66 -15.89
CA GLU A 256 11.41 -23.87 -15.26
C GLU A 256 10.78 -24.18 -13.89
N GLU A 257 10.18 -23.18 -13.25
CA GLU A 257 9.57 -23.29 -11.93
C GLU A 257 8.11 -23.77 -11.96
N GLN A 258 7.55 -23.97 -13.15
CA GLN A 258 6.14 -24.35 -13.39
C GLN A 258 5.15 -23.35 -12.77
N PRO A 259 5.06 -22.12 -13.31
CA PRO A 259 4.23 -21.07 -12.74
C PRO A 259 2.76 -21.40 -12.95
N ARG A 260 2.01 -21.52 -11.84
CA ARG A 260 0.57 -21.69 -11.81
C ARG A 260 -0.09 -20.40 -11.37
N VAL A 261 -0.99 -19.87 -12.19
CA VAL A 261 -1.71 -18.63 -11.93
C VAL A 261 -3.08 -18.90 -11.31
N PHE A 262 -3.61 -17.92 -10.59
CA PHE A 262 -4.96 -17.93 -10.02
C PHE A 262 -5.79 -16.80 -10.61
N ASP A 263 -7.05 -16.68 -10.19
CA ASP A 263 -7.93 -15.60 -10.63
C ASP A 263 -7.38 -14.24 -10.19
N SER A 264 -7.34 -13.31 -11.14
CA SER A 264 -6.93 -11.93 -10.90
C SER A 264 -7.94 -11.22 -10.00
N GLN A 265 -7.44 -10.49 -9.02
CA GLN A 265 -8.25 -9.58 -8.20
C GLN A 265 -8.24 -8.18 -8.84
N PRO A 266 -9.38 -7.68 -9.35
CA PRO A 266 -9.45 -6.28 -9.76
C PRO A 266 -9.33 -5.36 -8.54
N VAL A 267 -8.68 -4.22 -8.73
CA VAL A 267 -8.53 -3.17 -7.72
C VAL A 267 -9.05 -1.85 -8.29
N ARG A 268 -9.57 -0.98 -7.42
CA ARG A 268 -10.00 0.37 -7.80
C ARG A 268 -9.72 1.37 -6.70
N PHE A 269 -9.67 2.65 -7.05
CA PHE A 269 -9.74 3.70 -6.04
C PHE A 269 -11.08 3.61 -5.27
N GLY A 270 -11.04 3.71 -3.95
CA GLY A 270 -12.26 3.73 -3.13
C GLY A 270 -12.06 4.31 -1.74
N CYS A 271 -12.74 5.43 -1.48
CA CYS A 271 -12.83 6.01 -0.15
C CYS A 271 -14.08 5.53 0.59
N THR A 272 -14.00 5.51 1.92
CA THR A 272 -15.10 5.12 2.80
C THR A 272 -15.60 6.27 3.68
N CYS A 273 -15.18 7.51 3.40
CA CYS A 273 -15.68 8.67 4.13
C CYS A 273 -17.18 8.88 3.89
N SER A 274 -17.86 9.36 4.92
CA SER A 274 -19.23 9.81 4.88
C SER A 274 -19.43 10.88 5.94
N GLU A 275 -20.50 11.65 5.83
CA GLU A 275 -20.87 12.63 6.85
C GLU A 275 -20.98 11.98 8.24
N ASP A 276 -21.63 10.81 8.33
CA ASP A 276 -21.78 10.05 9.57
C ASP A 276 -20.43 9.73 10.23
N ARG A 277 -19.42 9.38 9.43
CA ARG A 277 -18.07 9.09 9.95
C ARG A 277 -17.37 10.35 10.43
N VAL A 278 -17.55 11.47 9.73
CA VAL A 278 -17.02 12.77 10.17
C VAL A 278 -17.68 13.17 11.50
N ARG A 279 -19.01 13.04 11.60
CA ARG A 279 -19.76 13.29 12.84
C ARG A 279 -19.28 12.39 13.98
N GLN A 280 -19.06 11.10 13.70
CA GLN A 280 -18.53 10.15 14.67
C GLN A 280 -17.12 10.56 15.14
N SER A 281 -16.24 11.00 14.24
CA SER A 281 -14.91 11.52 14.62
C SER A 281 -15.01 12.79 15.45
N LEU A 282 -15.99 13.66 15.19
CA LEU A 282 -16.21 14.90 15.96
C LEU A 282 -16.89 14.67 17.32
N SER A 283 -17.49 13.50 17.55
CA SER A 283 -18.25 13.19 18.78
C SER A 283 -17.43 13.25 20.08
N ILE A 284 -16.10 13.20 19.99
CA ILE A 284 -15.20 13.28 21.15
C ILE A 284 -14.94 14.71 21.62
N TYR A 285 -15.27 15.73 20.83
CA TYR A 285 -15.00 17.12 21.15
C TYR A 285 -16.16 17.76 21.91
N SER A 286 -15.84 18.66 22.84
CA SER A 286 -16.85 19.44 23.56
C SER A 286 -17.45 20.52 22.65
N ALA A 287 -18.65 21.03 22.96
CA ALA A 287 -19.22 22.15 22.20
C ALA A 287 -18.32 23.40 22.21
N ARG A 288 -17.53 23.59 23.28
CA ARG A 288 -16.51 24.63 23.36
C ARG A 288 -15.43 24.44 22.30
N ASP A 289 -14.90 23.22 22.17
CA ASP A 289 -13.86 22.91 21.19
C ASP A 289 -14.41 23.04 19.76
N ILE A 290 -15.63 22.53 19.53
CA ILE A 290 -16.36 22.71 18.26
C ILE A 290 -16.53 24.20 17.92
N GLY A 291 -16.83 25.04 18.91
CA GLY A 291 -16.90 26.49 18.75
C GLY A 291 -15.58 27.10 18.28
N THR A 292 -14.43 26.58 18.75
CA THR A 292 -13.11 27.03 18.26
C THR A 292 -12.76 26.51 16.86
N MET A 293 -13.41 25.44 16.40
CA MET A 293 -13.29 24.89 15.05
C MET A 293 -14.29 25.50 14.07
N THR A 294 -15.21 26.33 14.56
CA THR A 294 -16.23 26.97 13.73
C THR A 294 -15.62 28.13 12.96
N THR A 295 -15.82 28.12 11.65
CA THR A 295 -15.38 29.17 10.73
C THR A 295 -16.17 30.47 10.93
N ASP A 296 -15.67 31.58 10.36
CA ASP A 296 -16.35 32.88 10.41
C ASP A 296 -17.77 32.84 9.77
N ASP A 297 -18.01 31.90 8.86
CA ASP A 297 -19.31 31.64 8.24
C ASP A 297 -20.27 30.80 9.10
N GLY A 298 -19.87 30.47 10.34
CA GLY A 298 -20.70 29.73 11.30
C GLY A 298 -20.80 28.23 11.01
N LYS A 299 -19.85 27.66 10.26
CA LYS A 299 -19.81 26.23 9.88
C LYS A 299 -18.60 25.53 10.47
N VAL A 300 -18.74 24.25 10.79
CA VAL A 300 -17.60 23.35 11.02
C VAL A 300 -17.30 22.63 9.72
N THR A 301 -16.07 22.75 9.23
CA THR A 301 -15.64 22.11 7.98
C THR A 301 -14.70 20.94 8.27
N ALA A 302 -14.80 19.87 7.49
CA ALA A 302 -13.88 18.76 7.55
C ALA A 302 -13.55 18.23 6.15
N ASP A 303 -12.26 18.07 5.87
CA ASP A 303 -11.78 17.56 4.58
C ASP A 303 -11.26 16.12 4.73
N CYS A 304 -11.75 15.22 3.88
CA CYS A 304 -11.22 13.87 3.81
C CYS A 304 -9.86 13.87 3.12
N GLN A 305 -8.80 13.59 3.89
CA GLN A 305 -7.43 13.53 3.37
C GLN A 305 -7.21 12.47 2.28
N PHE A 306 -8.07 11.45 2.16
CA PHE A 306 -7.92 10.42 1.13
C PHE A 306 -8.57 10.75 -0.21
N CYS A 307 -9.64 11.55 -0.23
CA CYS A 307 -10.43 11.78 -1.44
C CYS A 307 -10.87 13.22 -1.67
N GLY A 308 -10.35 14.16 -0.88
CA GLY A 308 -10.64 15.59 -1.00
C GLY A 308 -12.11 15.98 -0.76
N ALA A 309 -12.96 15.06 -0.27
CA ALA A 309 -14.35 15.37 0.01
C ALA A 309 -14.46 16.38 1.14
N HIS A 310 -15.14 17.49 0.88
CA HIS A 310 -15.40 18.57 1.83
C HIS A 310 -16.78 18.36 2.48
N TYR A 311 -16.82 18.40 3.81
CA TYR A 311 -18.05 18.30 4.60
C TYR A 311 -18.26 19.59 5.38
N GLU A 312 -19.46 20.16 5.26
CA GLU A 312 -19.90 21.32 6.05
C GLU A 312 -20.98 20.89 7.03
N LEU A 313 -20.75 21.10 8.31
CA LEU A 313 -21.62 20.67 9.39
C LEU A 313 -22.07 21.88 10.20
N ASP A 314 -23.31 21.83 10.69
CA ASP A 314 -23.79 22.78 11.67
C ASP A 314 -23.13 22.49 13.02
N PRO A 315 -22.41 23.45 13.65
CA PRO A 315 -21.78 23.29 14.96
C PRO A 315 -22.75 22.75 16.03
N ALA A 316 -24.04 23.08 15.96
CA ALA A 316 -25.05 22.62 16.92
C ALA A 316 -25.39 21.12 16.79
N THR A 317 -24.99 20.49 15.69
CA THR A 317 -25.32 19.09 15.36
C THR A 317 -24.13 18.14 15.53
N VAL A 318 -22.99 18.63 16.02
CA VAL A 318 -21.75 17.85 16.19
C VAL A 318 -21.11 18.10 17.56
N GLY A 319 -20.24 17.18 17.98
CA GLY A 319 -19.66 17.18 19.32
C GLY A 319 -20.45 16.33 20.31
N PHE A 320 -19.88 16.16 21.51
CA PHE A 320 -20.41 15.30 22.57
C PHE A 320 -21.87 15.63 22.92
N GLU A 321 -22.20 16.91 22.95
CA GLU A 321 -23.48 17.44 23.45
C GLU A 321 -24.60 17.45 22.38
N ALA A 322 -24.29 17.16 21.11
CA ALA A 322 -25.25 17.26 20.01
C ALA A 322 -26.33 16.17 20.01
N ASN A 323 -26.07 15.02 20.65
CA ASN A 323 -27.02 13.91 20.72
C ASN A 323 -27.92 13.92 21.96
N GLY A 324 -27.88 14.98 22.78
CA GLY A 324 -28.71 15.10 23.99
C GLY A 324 -28.27 14.24 25.18
N ASP A 325 -27.21 13.44 25.05
CA ASP A 325 -26.55 12.79 26.19
C ASP A 325 -25.55 13.76 26.84
N ALA A 326 -26.09 14.73 27.58
CA ALA A 326 -25.28 15.50 28.52
C ALA A 326 -24.59 14.53 29.50
N PRO A 327 -23.31 14.75 29.85
CA PRO A 327 -22.68 13.93 30.86
C PRO A 327 -23.38 14.22 32.19
N LYS A 328 -23.89 13.19 32.84
CA LYS A 328 -24.22 13.28 34.28
C LYS A 328 -22.90 13.56 34.99
N GLY A 329 -22.72 14.81 35.40
CA GLY A 329 -21.52 15.27 36.07
C GLY A 329 -21.20 14.46 37.33
N GLU A 330 -19.92 14.38 37.62
CA GLU A 330 -19.38 14.34 38.98
C GLU A 330 -18.69 15.67 39.27
#